data_AF-A0AAV7D7R2-F1
#
_entry.id   AF-A0AAV7D7R2-F1
#
_cell.length_a   1.000
_cell.length_b   1.000
_cell.length_c   1.000
_cell.angle_alpha   90.00
_cell.angle_beta   90.00
_cell.angle_gamma   90.00
#
_symmetry.space_group_name_H-M   'P 1'
#
loop_
_entity.id
_entity.type
_entity.pdbx_description
1 polymer ?
#
loop_
_entity_poly.entity_id
_entity_poly.type
_entity_poly.pdbx_seq_one_letter_code
_entity_poly.pdbx_strand_id
1 'polypeptide(L)'
;MSELRRRAAAGEAEHDHSDRETVEDKYVEADADSAVEGDVTDAPLPTDSTPLLLNNALSGMSSRWKNWWIRGIFSLTMITLFFFLIYLGPAMLILLVSAIQVKCFHEIISIGHRFYKSYELPWFRTLSWYFLLCVNYFFYGETLADYFATFVQREESLQFLIRYHRFISFALYVIGFCMFVLSLVKKHYRLQFYMFGWTHVTLLITVTQSHLIIQNLFEGIIWFLVPVSIVICNDIMAYLFGFFFGRTPLIKLSPKKTWEGFIGGFFLTIIFGFLFSYILAQFQYFVCPVEYNSDTNSFSISCEPSELFSLHSYTVPPYLQSLLGWTSVRLYPFQIHSIALSTFGSLIGPFGGFFASGFKRAFKIKDFADTIPGHGGIMDRFDCQYLMATFVHVYIASFIRGPNPSKVLQQLLTLQPEQQLNIYKVLKTHLMEKGVL
;
A
#
# COMPACT_ATOMS: atom_id res chain seq x y z
N MET A 1 33.93 -13.88 59.13
CA MET A 1 34.32 -14.91 60.12
C MET A 1 33.09 -15.25 60.92
N SER A 2 32.57 -16.46 60.96
CA SER A 2 33.06 -17.75 60.49
C SER A 2 31.86 -18.68 60.58
N GLU A 3 31.66 -19.42 59.49
CA GLU A 3 31.08 -20.75 59.41
C GLU A 3 30.54 -21.33 60.73
N LEU A 4 29.22 -21.51 60.78
CA LEU A 4 28.58 -22.78 61.14
C LEU A 4 27.11 -22.78 60.66
N ARG A 5 26.90 -22.27 59.43
CA ARG A 5 25.85 -22.73 58.52
C ARG A 5 26.23 -24.14 58.07
N ARG A 6 25.83 -25.17 58.82
CA ARG A 6 25.55 -26.52 58.27
C ARG A 6 25.04 -27.46 59.37
N ARG A 7 23.81 -27.92 59.15
CA ARG A 7 23.21 -29.20 59.58
C ARG A 7 22.55 -29.22 60.97
N ALA A 8 21.40 -29.90 60.97
CA ALA A 8 20.43 -30.16 62.05
C ALA A 8 19.47 -28.98 62.31
N ALA A 9 18.14 -29.11 62.22
CA ALA A 9 17.20 -30.23 62.27
C ALA A 9 15.98 -29.88 61.35
N ALA A 10 15.40 -30.75 60.51
CA ALA A 10 14.66 -31.99 60.76
C ALA A 10 13.30 -31.78 61.47
N GLY A 11 12.21 -32.07 60.73
CA GLY A 11 10.79 -32.22 61.16
C GLY A 11 10.00 -30.90 61.24
N GLU A 12 8.77 -30.72 60.76
CA GLU A 12 7.64 -31.58 60.35
C GLU A 12 6.63 -30.75 59.51
N ALA A 13 5.85 -31.42 58.63
CA ALA A 13 4.46 -31.16 58.17
C ALA A 13 4.05 -29.75 57.66
N GLU A 14 3.14 -29.48 56.71
CA GLU A 14 2.23 -30.21 55.82
C GLU A 14 1.66 -29.18 54.81
N HIS A 15 1.29 -29.64 53.62
CA HIS A 15 0.25 -29.12 52.71
C HIS A 15 0.25 -27.68 52.12
N ASP A 16 0.44 -27.65 50.80
CA ASP A 16 -0.55 -27.19 49.78
C ASP A 16 -0.18 -26.00 48.88
N HIS A 17 -0.50 -26.21 47.60
CA HIS A 17 -0.56 -25.28 46.47
C HIS A 17 0.72 -24.72 45.79
N SER A 18 0.71 -24.88 44.45
CA SER A 18 1.50 -24.21 43.40
C SER A 18 2.83 -24.85 42.98
N ASP A 19 2.75 -25.83 42.06
CA ASP A 19 3.83 -26.13 41.12
C ASP A 19 3.23 -26.79 39.87
N ARG A 20 2.72 -25.97 38.95
CA ARG A 20 2.25 -26.45 37.63
C ARG A 20 2.45 -25.46 36.47
N GLU A 21 3.28 -24.42 36.64
CA GLU A 21 3.44 -23.35 35.63
C GLU A 21 4.86 -23.21 35.05
N THR A 22 5.84 -24.05 35.37
CA THR A 22 7.24 -23.79 34.96
C THR A 22 7.91 -24.85 34.09
N VAL A 23 7.16 -25.86 33.59
CA VAL A 23 7.73 -26.89 32.71
C VAL A 23 7.29 -26.74 31.24
N GLU A 24 6.08 -26.25 30.94
CA GLU A 24 5.64 -26.10 29.55
C GLU A 24 6.37 -24.96 28.81
N ASP A 25 6.66 -23.83 29.47
CA ASP A 25 7.27 -22.67 28.81
C ASP A 25 8.72 -22.90 28.33
N LYS A 26 9.47 -23.78 28.99
CA LYS A 26 10.84 -24.13 28.55
C LYS A 26 10.89 -25.04 27.33
N TYR A 27 9.85 -25.85 27.09
CA TYR A 27 9.72 -26.61 25.84
C TYR A 27 9.14 -25.75 24.70
N VAL A 28 8.43 -24.66 25.03
CA VAL A 28 7.82 -23.76 24.07
C VAL A 28 8.85 -22.91 23.32
N GLU A 29 9.87 -22.38 23.99
CA GLU A 29 10.91 -21.54 23.37
C GLU A 29 11.98 -22.36 22.63
N ALA A 30 12.34 -23.54 23.14
CA ALA A 30 13.39 -24.36 22.55
C ALA A 30 13.03 -24.92 21.16
N ASP A 31 11.75 -25.27 20.91
CA ASP A 31 11.31 -25.82 19.62
C ASP A 31 11.21 -24.78 18.49
N ALA A 32 11.10 -23.48 18.81
CA ALA A 32 11.03 -22.43 17.80
C ALA A 32 12.43 -22.01 17.30
N ASP A 33 13.41 -21.93 18.20
CA ASP A 33 14.78 -21.52 17.83
C ASP A 33 15.65 -22.69 17.37
N SER A 34 15.46 -23.92 17.90
CA SER A 34 16.25 -25.08 17.47
C SER A 34 15.83 -25.67 16.11
N ALA A 35 14.62 -25.36 15.63
CA ALA A 35 14.15 -25.80 14.32
C ALA A 35 14.70 -24.97 13.14
N VAL A 36 15.42 -23.87 13.41
CA VAL A 36 15.98 -22.98 12.37
C VAL A 36 17.44 -23.33 12.02
N GLU A 37 18.10 -24.19 12.80
CA GLU A 37 19.49 -24.62 12.56
C GLU A 37 19.62 -25.98 11.85
N GLY A 38 18.51 -26.65 11.54
CA GLY A 38 18.51 -27.91 10.78
C GLY A 38 18.32 -27.72 9.28
N ASP A 39 19.41 -27.77 8.53
CA ASP A 39 19.46 -28.10 7.09
C ASP A 39 18.78 -27.10 6.13
N VAL A 40 19.37 -25.90 6.00
CA VAL A 40 19.21 -25.09 4.79
C VAL A 40 20.18 -25.62 3.74
N THR A 41 19.83 -26.75 3.12
CA THR A 41 20.40 -27.12 1.82
C THR A 41 20.23 -25.94 0.87
N ASP A 42 21.32 -25.56 0.21
CA ASP A 42 21.45 -24.47 -0.76
C ASP A 42 20.12 -24.06 -1.39
N ALA A 43 19.69 -22.83 -1.10
CA ALA A 43 18.59 -22.20 -1.83
C ALA A 43 18.90 -22.32 -3.33
N PRO A 44 17.98 -22.85 -4.15
CA PRO A 44 18.24 -23.02 -5.57
C PRO A 44 18.64 -21.67 -6.16
N LEU A 45 19.76 -21.67 -6.90
CA LEU A 45 20.24 -20.52 -7.67
C LEU A 45 19.05 -19.86 -8.38
N PRO A 46 18.96 -18.51 -8.38
CA PRO A 46 17.85 -17.82 -9.00
C PRO A 46 17.77 -18.23 -10.47
N THR A 47 16.67 -18.89 -10.84
CA THR A 47 16.34 -19.20 -12.23
C THR A 47 16.37 -17.91 -13.03
N ASP A 48 17.29 -17.82 -13.99
CA ASP A 48 17.44 -16.67 -14.88
C ASP A 48 16.11 -16.45 -15.64
N SER A 49 15.28 -15.52 -15.16
CA SER A 49 13.96 -15.21 -15.72
C SER A 49 14.05 -14.40 -17.03
N THR A 50 15.26 -14.23 -17.55
CA THR A 50 15.53 -13.50 -18.79
C THR A 50 14.97 -14.28 -20.00
N PRO A 51 14.15 -13.65 -20.87
CA PRO A 51 13.63 -14.30 -22.07
C PRO A 51 14.75 -14.89 -22.94
N LEU A 52 14.55 -16.12 -23.45
CA LEU A 52 15.53 -16.85 -24.27
C LEU A 52 16.03 -16.04 -25.48
N LEU A 53 15.15 -15.24 -26.10
CA LEU A 53 15.51 -14.35 -27.22
C LEU A 53 16.53 -13.29 -26.80
N LEU A 54 16.36 -12.70 -25.61
CA LEU A 54 17.26 -11.67 -25.08
C LEU A 54 18.57 -12.30 -24.61
N ASN A 55 18.52 -13.50 -24.03
CA ASN A 55 19.70 -14.26 -23.65
C ASN A 55 20.56 -14.67 -24.86
N ASN A 56 19.93 -15.05 -25.98
CA ASN A 56 20.62 -15.36 -27.22
C ASN A 56 21.23 -14.12 -27.87
N ALA A 57 20.49 -13.00 -27.90
CA ALA A 57 20.97 -11.73 -28.46
C ALA A 57 22.16 -11.13 -27.68
N LEU A 58 22.24 -11.36 -26.37
CA LEU A 58 23.28 -10.80 -25.49
C LEU A 58 24.39 -11.82 -25.14
N SER A 59 24.40 -12.98 -25.79
CA SER A 59 25.31 -14.10 -25.46
C SER A 59 26.80 -13.80 -25.68
N GLY A 60 27.14 -12.85 -26.55
CA GLY A 60 28.52 -12.45 -26.84
C GLY A 60 29.12 -11.39 -25.90
N MET A 61 28.37 -10.90 -24.90
CA MET A 61 28.82 -9.82 -24.02
C MET A 61 29.20 -10.31 -22.62
N SER A 62 30.15 -9.61 -21.99
CA SER A 62 30.49 -9.86 -20.58
C SER A 62 29.28 -9.70 -19.65
N SER A 63 29.25 -10.45 -18.56
CA SER A 63 28.11 -10.52 -17.61
C SER A 63 27.68 -9.16 -17.06
N ARG A 64 28.62 -8.21 -16.89
CA ARG A 64 28.33 -6.84 -16.44
C ARG A 64 27.51 -6.05 -17.47
N TRP A 65 27.94 -6.08 -18.74
CA TRP A 65 27.27 -5.39 -19.83
C TRP A 65 25.92 -6.03 -20.16
N LYS A 66 25.83 -7.36 -20.09
CA LYS A 66 24.57 -8.09 -20.21
C LYS A 66 23.54 -7.62 -19.17
N ASN A 67 23.92 -7.54 -17.89
CA ASN A 67 23.04 -7.08 -16.83
C ASN A 67 22.64 -5.60 -16.97
N TRP A 68 23.56 -4.75 -17.42
CA TRP A 68 23.26 -3.33 -17.67
C TRP A 68 22.22 -3.17 -18.78
N TRP A 69 22.38 -3.90 -19.89
CA TRP A 69 21.43 -3.89 -21.01
C TRP A 69 20.06 -4.46 -20.62
N ILE A 70 20.02 -5.60 -19.92
CA ILE A 70 18.76 -6.18 -19.44
C ILE A 70 18.03 -5.15 -18.56
N ARG A 71 18.75 -4.51 -17.63
CA ARG A 71 18.16 -3.47 -16.78
C ARG A 71 17.64 -2.28 -17.57
N GLY A 72 18.41 -1.79 -18.54
CA GLY A 72 18.02 -0.67 -19.39
C GLY A 72 16.76 -0.95 -20.22
N ILE A 73 16.71 -2.12 -20.87
CA ILE A 73 15.59 -2.52 -21.73
C ILE A 73 14.31 -2.66 -20.89
N PHE A 74 14.36 -3.44 -19.80
CA PHE A 74 13.17 -3.62 -18.94
C PHE A 74 12.73 -2.30 -18.28
N SER A 75 13.65 -1.41 -17.92
CA SER A 75 13.30 -0.07 -17.43
C SER A 75 12.53 0.74 -18.47
N LEU A 76 13.02 0.77 -19.72
CA LEU A 76 12.36 1.48 -20.81
C LEU A 76 10.99 0.88 -21.13
N THR A 77 10.88 -0.45 -21.14
CA THR A 77 9.61 -1.15 -21.33
C THR A 77 8.61 -0.81 -20.23
N MET A 78 9.02 -0.81 -18.96
CA MET A 78 8.15 -0.47 -17.83
C MET A 78 7.66 0.98 -17.91
N ILE A 79 8.54 1.93 -18.21
CA ILE A 79 8.19 3.35 -18.34
C ILE A 79 7.22 3.55 -19.51
N THR A 80 7.52 2.95 -20.67
CA THR A 80 6.66 3.06 -21.87
C THR A 80 5.28 2.45 -21.61
N LEU A 81 5.24 1.27 -20.98
CA LEU A 81 3.99 0.62 -20.61
C LEU A 81 3.19 1.48 -19.62
N PHE A 82 3.84 2.10 -18.64
CA PHE A 82 3.16 2.94 -17.66
C PHE A 82 2.50 4.16 -18.31
N PHE A 83 3.21 4.88 -19.18
CA PHE A 83 2.61 6.00 -19.93
C PHE A 83 1.51 5.55 -20.88
N PHE A 84 1.65 4.39 -21.51
CA PHE A 84 0.60 3.81 -22.34
C PHE A 84 -0.65 3.46 -21.53
N LEU A 85 -0.51 2.90 -20.33
CA LEU A 85 -1.63 2.60 -19.43
C LEU A 85 -2.30 3.87 -18.91
N ILE A 86 -1.54 4.93 -18.62
CA ILE A 86 -2.10 6.25 -18.33
C ILE A 86 -2.94 6.70 -19.53
N TYR A 87 -2.40 6.65 -20.75
CA TYR A 87 -3.13 7.07 -21.95
C TYR A 87 -4.46 6.31 -22.16
N LEU A 88 -4.51 5.01 -21.87
CA LEU A 88 -5.73 4.21 -21.98
C LEU A 88 -6.83 4.57 -20.95
N GLY A 89 -6.48 5.29 -19.88
CA GLY A 89 -7.46 5.82 -18.93
C GLY A 89 -7.47 5.16 -17.54
N PRO A 90 -8.29 5.71 -16.63
CA PRO A 90 -8.37 5.27 -15.22
C PRO A 90 -8.67 3.79 -15.04
N ALA A 91 -9.52 3.21 -15.89
CA ALA A 91 -9.88 1.79 -15.83
C ALA A 91 -8.64 0.88 -15.91
N MET A 92 -7.71 1.19 -16.82
CA MET A 92 -6.48 0.43 -16.98
C MET A 92 -5.52 0.63 -15.82
N LEU A 93 -5.51 1.82 -15.19
CA LEU A 93 -4.75 2.06 -13.97
C LEU A 93 -5.31 1.27 -12.78
N ILE A 94 -6.64 1.16 -12.63
CA ILE A 94 -7.28 0.30 -11.61
C ILE A 94 -6.91 -1.16 -11.81
N LEU A 95 -6.95 -1.64 -13.06
CA LEU A 95 -6.54 -3.01 -13.40
C LEU A 95 -5.05 -3.24 -13.13
N LEU A 96 -4.20 -2.26 -13.44
CA LEU A 96 -2.77 -2.30 -13.13
C LEU A 96 -2.53 -2.43 -11.62
N VAL A 97 -3.17 -1.59 -10.81
CA VAL A 97 -3.04 -1.61 -9.34
C VAL A 97 -3.51 -2.95 -8.77
N SER A 98 -4.65 -3.46 -9.26
CA SER A 98 -5.17 -4.78 -8.87
C SER A 98 -4.21 -5.91 -9.26
N ALA A 99 -3.63 -5.87 -10.46
CA ALA A 99 -2.67 -6.87 -10.94
C ALA A 99 -1.36 -6.84 -10.12
N ILE A 100 -0.83 -5.65 -9.83
CA ILE A 100 0.34 -5.47 -8.96
C ILE A 100 0.05 -6.03 -7.58
N GLN A 101 -1.12 -5.74 -7.00
CA GLN A 101 -1.51 -6.26 -5.68
C GLN A 101 -1.54 -7.78 -5.63
N VAL A 102 -2.17 -8.44 -6.62
CA VAL A 102 -2.19 -9.91 -6.68
C VAL A 102 -0.77 -10.48 -6.80
N LYS A 103 0.12 -9.81 -7.56
CA LYS A 103 1.52 -10.23 -7.69
C LYS A 103 2.33 -10.03 -6.41
N CYS A 104 2.21 -8.88 -5.73
CA CYS A 104 2.86 -8.66 -4.43
C CYS A 104 2.40 -9.68 -3.39
N PHE A 105 1.10 -9.95 -3.32
CA PHE A 105 0.55 -10.97 -2.45
C PHE A 105 1.16 -12.35 -2.74
N HIS A 106 1.21 -12.75 -4.02
CA HIS A 106 1.83 -14.01 -4.42
C HIS A 106 3.31 -14.10 -4.03
N GLU A 107 4.10 -13.04 -4.22
CA GLU A 107 5.52 -13.01 -3.83
C GLU A 107 5.70 -13.22 -2.32
N ILE A 108 4.94 -12.51 -1.48
CA ILE A 108 5.04 -12.61 -0.01
C ILE A 108 4.56 -13.99 0.48
N ILE A 109 3.42 -14.49 -0.01
CA ILE A 109 2.93 -15.84 0.37
C ILE A 109 3.90 -16.94 -0.09
N SER A 110 4.51 -16.79 -1.27
CA SER A 110 5.50 -17.75 -1.78
C SER A 110 6.74 -17.83 -0.90
N ILE A 111 7.20 -16.73 -0.30
CA ILE A 111 8.32 -16.73 0.66
C ILE A 111 7.94 -17.54 1.90
N GLY A 112 6.78 -17.24 2.50
CA GLY A 112 6.30 -17.99 3.67
C GLY A 112 6.19 -19.49 3.37
N HIS A 113 5.62 -19.86 2.22
CA HIS A 113 5.49 -21.26 1.83
C HIS A 113 6.85 -21.95 1.62
N ARG A 114 7.83 -21.27 1.00
CA ARG A 114 9.17 -21.83 0.80
C ARG A 114 9.90 -22.07 2.12
N PHE A 115 9.76 -21.15 3.07
CA PHE A 115 10.41 -21.25 4.37
C PHE A 115 9.85 -22.40 5.23
N TYR A 116 8.55 -22.66 5.12
CA TYR A 116 7.86 -23.69 5.91
C TYR A 116 7.51 -24.95 5.10
N LYS A 117 8.16 -25.16 3.95
CA LYS A 117 7.84 -26.26 3.00
C LYS A 117 8.04 -27.65 3.60
N SER A 118 8.91 -27.78 4.60
CA SER A 118 9.28 -29.05 5.25
C SER A 118 8.12 -29.77 5.95
N TYR A 119 6.99 -29.10 6.20
CA TYR A 119 5.91 -29.63 7.05
C TYR A 119 4.68 -30.17 6.30
N GLU A 120 4.72 -30.30 4.95
CA GLU A 120 3.65 -30.85 4.09
C GLU A 120 2.21 -30.46 4.51
N LEU A 121 1.99 -29.18 4.82
CA LEU A 121 0.68 -28.73 5.27
C LEU A 121 -0.33 -28.71 4.12
N PRO A 122 -1.44 -29.47 4.20
CA PRO A 122 -2.43 -29.51 3.14
C PRO A 122 -3.21 -28.18 3.09
N TRP A 123 -3.67 -27.79 1.90
CA TRP A 123 -4.57 -26.65 1.64
C TRP A 123 -4.09 -25.23 1.96
N PHE A 124 -2.92 -25.02 2.56
CA PHE A 124 -2.45 -23.67 2.94
C PHE A 124 -2.46 -22.67 1.76
N ARG A 125 -1.97 -23.09 0.59
CA ARG A 125 -1.95 -22.24 -0.61
C ARG A 125 -3.37 -21.89 -1.05
N THR A 126 -4.24 -22.88 -1.18
CA THR A 126 -5.63 -22.71 -1.61
C THR A 126 -6.39 -21.80 -0.66
N LEU A 127 -6.21 -21.99 0.65
CA LEU A 127 -6.84 -21.19 1.69
C LEU A 127 -6.35 -19.73 1.65
N SER A 128 -5.07 -19.49 1.40
CA SER A 128 -4.53 -18.14 1.25
C SER A 128 -5.11 -17.41 0.04
N TRP A 129 -5.25 -18.08 -1.09
CA TRP A 129 -5.92 -17.54 -2.28
C TRP A 129 -7.42 -17.32 -2.06
N TYR A 130 -8.07 -18.18 -1.26
CA TYR A 130 -9.46 -17.98 -0.87
C TYR A 130 -9.65 -16.69 -0.06
N PHE A 131 -8.81 -16.46 0.96
CA PHE A 131 -8.86 -15.23 1.74
C PHE A 131 -8.52 -13.99 0.88
N LEU A 132 -7.61 -14.11 -0.10
CA LEU A 132 -7.38 -13.06 -1.08
C LEU A 132 -8.67 -12.68 -1.81
N LEU A 133 -9.39 -13.66 -2.36
CA LEU A 133 -10.65 -13.42 -3.06
C LEU A 133 -11.69 -12.79 -2.12
N CYS A 134 -11.82 -13.31 -0.89
CA CYS A 134 -12.75 -12.80 0.10
C CYS A 134 -12.51 -11.33 0.46
N VAL A 135 -11.25 -10.95 0.71
CA VAL A 135 -10.90 -9.57 1.10
C VAL A 135 -10.99 -8.62 -0.09
N ASN A 136 -10.62 -9.06 -1.30
CA ASN A 136 -10.80 -8.26 -2.51
C ASN A 136 -12.29 -8.04 -2.82
N TYR A 137 -13.13 -9.06 -2.65
CA TYR A 137 -14.58 -8.91 -2.77
C TYR A 137 -15.08 -7.85 -1.78
N PHE A 138 -14.72 -7.93 -0.51
CA PHE A 138 -15.13 -6.94 0.51
C PHE A 138 -14.78 -5.49 0.13
N PHE A 139 -13.50 -5.20 -0.14
CA PHE A 139 -13.03 -3.83 -0.40
C PHE A 139 -13.45 -3.29 -1.78
N TYR A 140 -13.31 -4.09 -2.84
CA TYR A 140 -13.67 -3.63 -4.19
C TYR A 140 -15.16 -3.68 -4.44
N GLY A 141 -15.92 -4.55 -3.77
CA GLY A 141 -17.38 -4.54 -3.83
C GLY A 141 -17.97 -3.26 -3.22
N GLU A 142 -17.41 -2.75 -2.12
CA GLU A 142 -17.83 -1.47 -1.54
C GLU A 142 -17.48 -0.29 -2.47
N THR A 143 -16.29 -0.31 -3.07
CA THR A 143 -15.89 0.70 -4.05
C THR A 143 -16.79 0.65 -5.29
N LEU A 144 -17.09 -0.53 -5.82
CA LEU A 144 -17.98 -0.71 -6.97
C LEU A 144 -19.40 -0.20 -6.65
N ALA A 145 -19.89 -0.47 -5.44
CA ALA A 145 -21.19 0.02 -5.00
C ALA A 145 -21.25 1.55 -4.94
N ASP A 146 -20.19 2.19 -4.43
CA ASP A 146 -20.14 3.64 -4.29
C ASP A 146 -20.04 4.39 -5.63
N TYR A 147 -19.25 3.88 -6.58
CA TYR A 147 -18.97 4.58 -7.84
C TYR A 147 -19.84 4.12 -9.03
N PHE A 148 -20.44 2.93 -8.96
CA PHE A 148 -21.22 2.33 -10.06
C PHE A 148 -22.66 1.98 -9.65
N ALA A 149 -23.18 2.59 -8.58
CA ALA A 149 -24.53 2.34 -8.08
C ALA A 149 -25.59 2.39 -9.19
N THR A 150 -25.53 3.39 -10.09
CA THR A 150 -26.51 3.59 -11.17
C THR A 150 -26.43 2.51 -12.25
N PHE A 151 -25.22 2.07 -12.61
CA PHE A 151 -25.01 1.00 -13.57
C PHE A 151 -25.52 -0.33 -13.03
N VAL A 152 -25.16 -0.64 -11.79
CA VAL A 152 -25.49 -1.92 -11.18
C VAL A 152 -26.98 -2.02 -10.82
N GLN A 153 -27.64 -0.89 -10.55
CA GLN A 153 -29.10 -0.84 -10.38
C GLN A 153 -29.88 -1.20 -11.65
N ARG A 154 -29.29 -1.23 -12.85
CA ARG A 154 -29.99 -1.71 -14.05
C ARG A 154 -30.05 -3.24 -14.15
N GLU A 155 -29.12 -3.94 -13.52
CA GLU A 155 -28.98 -5.40 -13.63
C GLU A 155 -29.51 -6.09 -12.36
N GLU A 156 -30.69 -6.73 -12.44
CA GLU A 156 -31.34 -7.38 -11.29
C GLU A 156 -30.42 -8.42 -10.58
N SER A 157 -29.59 -9.13 -11.35
CA SER A 157 -28.66 -10.13 -10.81
C SER A 157 -27.57 -9.52 -9.92
N LEU A 158 -27.08 -8.33 -10.28
CA LEU A 158 -26.01 -7.63 -9.57
C LEU A 158 -26.53 -6.80 -8.39
N GLN A 159 -27.81 -6.38 -8.43
CA GLN A 159 -28.46 -5.69 -7.31
C GLN A 159 -28.43 -6.52 -6.03
N PHE A 160 -28.69 -7.84 -6.12
CA PHE A 160 -28.64 -8.74 -4.97
C PHE A 160 -27.24 -8.73 -4.32
N LEU A 161 -26.20 -8.81 -5.15
CA LEU A 161 -24.81 -8.87 -4.70
C LEU A 161 -24.39 -7.61 -3.95
N ILE A 162 -24.79 -6.42 -4.43
CA ILE A 162 -24.51 -5.14 -3.77
C ILE A 162 -25.34 -4.99 -2.49
N ARG A 163 -26.64 -5.27 -2.55
CA ARG A 163 -27.55 -5.07 -1.41
C ARG A 163 -27.12 -5.88 -0.19
N TYR A 164 -26.70 -7.12 -0.41
CA TYR A 164 -26.24 -8.03 0.64
C TYR A 164 -24.71 -8.12 0.73
N HIS A 165 -23.98 -7.20 0.11
CA HIS A 165 -22.52 -7.23 -0.02
C HIS A 165 -21.79 -7.50 1.30
N ARG A 166 -22.15 -6.75 2.35
CA ARG A 166 -21.53 -6.87 3.69
C ARG A 166 -21.80 -8.24 4.32
N PHE A 167 -23.02 -8.75 4.18
CA PHE A 167 -23.41 -10.05 4.72
C PHE A 167 -22.74 -11.20 3.95
N ILE A 168 -22.71 -11.13 2.61
CA ILE A 168 -22.02 -12.11 1.76
C ILE A 168 -20.52 -12.12 2.08
N SER A 169 -19.89 -10.95 2.22
CA SER A 169 -18.48 -10.84 2.61
C SER A 169 -18.21 -11.49 3.97
N PHE A 170 -19.07 -11.23 4.96
CA PHE A 170 -18.97 -11.86 6.28
C PHE A 170 -19.12 -13.39 6.18
N ALA A 171 -20.10 -13.88 5.43
CA ALA A 171 -20.32 -15.31 5.23
C ALA A 171 -19.12 -15.99 4.55
N LEU A 172 -18.56 -15.39 3.50
CA LEU A 172 -17.35 -15.89 2.83
C LEU A 172 -16.17 -15.94 3.81
N TYR A 173 -15.96 -14.91 4.62
CA TYR A 173 -14.89 -14.92 5.61
C TYR A 173 -15.08 -16.03 6.64
N VAL A 174 -16.30 -16.21 7.17
CA VAL A 174 -16.63 -17.29 8.13
C VAL A 174 -16.42 -18.67 7.51
N ILE A 175 -16.79 -18.88 6.24
CA ILE A 175 -16.52 -20.14 5.55
C ILE A 175 -15.00 -20.39 5.47
N GLY A 176 -14.21 -19.38 5.11
CA GLY A 176 -12.74 -19.45 5.13
C GLY A 176 -12.18 -19.80 6.50
N PHE A 177 -12.71 -19.17 7.55
CA PHE A 177 -12.32 -19.43 8.93
C PHE A 177 -12.65 -20.86 9.35
N CYS A 178 -13.86 -21.35 9.04
CA CYS A 178 -14.24 -22.74 9.29
C CYS A 178 -13.34 -23.72 8.52
N MET A 179 -13.02 -23.44 7.25
CA MET A 179 -12.07 -24.25 6.46
C MET A 179 -10.69 -24.29 7.10
N PHE A 180 -10.19 -23.16 7.63
CA PHE A 180 -8.94 -23.12 8.38
C PHE A 180 -8.99 -24.03 9.60
N VAL A 181 -10.03 -23.91 10.44
CA VAL A 181 -10.20 -24.72 11.65
C VAL A 181 -10.28 -26.21 11.32
N LEU A 182 -10.99 -26.58 10.25
CA LEU A 182 -11.08 -27.97 9.77
C LEU A 182 -9.75 -28.49 9.20
N SER A 183 -8.87 -27.61 8.73
CA SER A 183 -7.54 -27.96 8.22
C SER A 183 -6.50 -28.19 9.32
N LEU A 184 -6.84 -27.97 10.60
CA LEU A 184 -5.88 -28.06 11.71
C LEU A 184 -5.36 -29.49 11.91
N VAL A 185 -4.03 -29.65 11.86
CA VAL A 185 -3.36 -30.94 12.02
C VAL A 185 -2.63 -30.97 13.36
N LYS A 186 -2.84 -32.05 14.14
CA LYS A 186 -2.13 -32.29 15.41
C LYS A 186 -0.62 -32.16 15.20
N LYS A 187 0.09 -31.63 16.21
CA LYS A 187 1.54 -31.32 16.22
C LYS A 187 1.99 -30.09 15.41
N HIS A 188 1.17 -29.54 14.51
CA HIS A 188 1.56 -28.39 13.67
C HIS A 188 0.76 -27.12 13.93
N TYR A 189 0.04 -27.03 15.06
CA TYR A 189 -0.86 -25.91 15.35
C TYR A 189 -0.15 -24.56 15.31
N ARG A 190 0.99 -24.40 16.00
CA ARG A 190 1.74 -23.14 16.01
C ARG A 190 2.08 -22.68 14.61
N LEU A 191 2.60 -23.59 13.78
CA LEU A 191 2.94 -23.30 12.40
C LEU A 191 1.72 -22.88 11.57
N GLN A 192 0.59 -23.58 11.71
CA GLN A 192 -0.65 -23.23 11.02
C GLN A 192 -1.20 -21.87 11.45
N PHE A 193 -1.10 -21.51 12.74
CA PHE A 193 -1.47 -20.18 13.23
C PHE A 193 -0.50 -19.09 12.76
N TYR A 194 0.81 -19.35 12.70
CA TYR A 194 1.78 -18.41 12.11
C TYR A 194 1.50 -18.15 10.63
N MET A 195 1.19 -19.20 9.89
CA MET A 195 0.79 -19.13 8.48
C MET A 195 -0.53 -18.39 8.28
N PHE A 196 -1.52 -18.64 9.14
CA PHE A 196 -2.79 -17.93 9.13
C PHE A 196 -2.58 -16.43 9.40
N GLY A 197 -1.79 -16.10 10.42
CA GLY A 197 -1.39 -14.71 10.72
C GLY A 197 -0.62 -14.07 9.59
N TRP A 198 0.33 -14.78 8.98
CA TRP A 198 1.08 -14.35 7.81
C TRP A 198 0.18 -13.95 6.65
N THR A 199 -0.81 -14.79 6.33
CA THR A 199 -1.78 -14.49 5.27
C THR A 199 -2.58 -13.23 5.61
N HIS A 200 -3.08 -13.08 6.84
CA HIS A 200 -3.88 -11.91 7.23
C HIS A 200 -3.06 -10.62 7.25
N VAL A 201 -1.83 -10.65 7.76
CA VAL A 201 -0.91 -9.50 7.72
C VAL A 201 -0.57 -9.14 6.27
N THR A 202 -0.33 -10.13 5.41
CA THR A 202 -0.07 -9.89 3.98
C THR A 202 -1.29 -9.26 3.31
N LEU A 203 -2.51 -9.72 3.61
CA LEU A 203 -3.75 -9.13 3.07
C LEU A 203 -3.94 -7.68 3.54
N LEU A 204 -3.69 -7.41 4.82
CA LEU A 204 -3.75 -6.07 5.38
C LEU A 204 -2.75 -5.12 4.70
N ILE A 205 -1.52 -5.59 4.47
CA ILE A 205 -0.48 -4.76 3.83
C ILE A 205 -0.72 -4.60 2.34
N THR A 206 -1.24 -5.60 1.63
CA THR A 206 -1.34 -5.56 0.15
C THR A 206 -2.70 -5.07 -0.35
N VAL A 207 -3.80 -5.64 0.15
CA VAL A 207 -5.16 -5.36 -0.35
C VAL A 207 -5.69 -4.04 0.19
N THR A 208 -5.47 -3.73 1.47
CA THR A 208 -5.90 -2.43 2.00
C THR A 208 -5.15 -1.31 1.29
N GLN A 209 -3.86 -1.45 1.02
CA GLN A 209 -3.08 -0.42 0.33
C GLN A 209 -3.52 -0.24 -1.13
N SER A 210 -3.77 -1.32 -1.87
CA SER A 210 -4.29 -1.21 -3.24
C SER A 210 -5.67 -0.58 -3.29
N HIS A 211 -6.53 -0.89 -2.33
CA HIS A 211 -7.85 -0.27 -2.19
C HIS A 211 -7.74 1.24 -1.96
N LEU A 212 -6.85 1.69 -1.06
CA LEU A 212 -6.61 3.12 -0.82
C LEU A 212 -6.04 3.82 -2.06
N ILE A 213 -5.12 3.18 -2.80
CA ILE A 213 -4.61 3.70 -4.08
C ILE A 213 -5.76 3.90 -5.07
N ILE A 214 -6.64 2.91 -5.21
CA ILE A 214 -7.78 2.97 -6.13
C ILE A 214 -8.76 4.07 -5.71
N GLN A 215 -9.04 4.22 -4.41
CA GLN A 215 -9.86 5.33 -3.92
C GLN A 215 -9.24 6.70 -4.22
N ASN A 216 -7.92 6.85 -4.08
CA ASN A 216 -7.24 8.09 -4.43
C ASN A 216 -7.30 8.36 -5.94
N LEU A 217 -7.22 7.32 -6.78
CA LEU A 217 -7.34 7.44 -8.22
C LEU A 217 -8.74 7.94 -8.65
N PHE A 218 -9.81 7.51 -7.97
CA PHE A 218 -11.16 7.98 -8.24
C PHE A 218 -11.36 9.48 -7.96
N GLU A 219 -10.61 10.07 -7.02
CA GLU A 219 -10.61 11.52 -6.76
C GLU A 219 -9.86 12.32 -7.84
N GLY A 220 -9.11 11.64 -8.71
CA GLY A 220 -8.36 12.22 -9.81
C GLY A 220 -7.01 11.52 -10.00
N ILE A 221 -6.59 11.34 -11.25
CA ILE A 221 -5.31 10.67 -11.56
C ILE A 221 -4.12 11.39 -10.92
N ILE A 222 -4.21 12.70 -10.71
CA ILE A 222 -3.17 13.51 -10.06
C ILE A 222 -2.86 13.05 -8.63
N TRP A 223 -3.87 12.58 -7.89
CA TRP A 223 -3.73 12.03 -6.53
C TRP A 223 -3.05 10.66 -6.50
N PHE A 224 -2.92 10.00 -7.65
CA PHE A 224 -2.11 8.80 -7.81
C PHE A 224 -0.72 9.13 -8.35
N LEU A 225 -0.65 9.91 -9.43
CA LEU A 225 0.58 10.13 -10.19
C LEU A 225 1.61 10.99 -9.44
N VAL A 226 1.16 12.06 -8.75
CA VAL A 226 2.07 12.94 -8.01
C VAL A 226 2.73 12.21 -6.85
N PRO A 227 2.00 11.52 -5.94
CA PRO A 227 2.61 10.76 -4.86
C PRO A 227 3.56 9.65 -5.34
N VAL A 228 3.18 8.89 -6.36
CA VAL A 228 4.03 7.84 -6.93
C VAL A 228 5.33 8.43 -7.47
N SER A 229 5.23 9.53 -8.20
CA SER A 229 6.39 10.22 -8.77
C SER A 229 7.29 10.86 -7.71
N ILE A 230 6.71 11.36 -6.62
CA ILE A 230 7.43 11.89 -5.45
C ILE A 230 8.33 10.81 -4.84
N VAL A 231 7.79 9.61 -4.60
CA VAL A 231 8.56 8.50 -4.02
C VAL A 231 9.67 8.05 -4.97
N ILE A 232 9.37 7.91 -6.27
CA ILE A 232 10.37 7.56 -7.29
C ILE A 232 11.48 8.62 -7.35
N CYS A 233 11.11 9.91 -7.38
CA CYS A 233 12.05 11.01 -7.39
C CYS A 233 12.93 10.99 -6.14
N ASN A 234 12.35 10.77 -4.96
CA ASN A 234 13.09 10.70 -3.71
C ASN A 234 14.13 9.58 -3.72
N ASP A 235 13.79 8.38 -4.20
CA ASP A 235 14.75 7.29 -4.29
C ASP A 235 15.90 7.61 -5.26
N ILE A 236 15.62 8.23 -6.41
CA ILE A 236 16.66 8.65 -7.37
C ILE A 236 17.54 9.75 -6.77
N MET A 237 16.95 10.79 -6.20
CA MET A 237 17.69 11.93 -5.63
C MET A 237 18.51 11.51 -4.41
N ALA A 238 17.97 10.67 -3.53
CA ALA A 238 18.70 10.14 -2.39
C ALA A 238 19.88 9.26 -2.83
N TYR A 239 19.71 8.46 -3.90
CA TYR A 239 20.81 7.71 -4.48
C TYR A 239 21.89 8.61 -5.07
N LEU A 240 21.51 9.63 -5.86
CA LEU A 240 22.47 10.56 -6.49
C LEU A 240 23.28 11.33 -5.44
N PHE A 241 22.62 11.92 -4.45
CA PHE A 241 23.31 12.65 -3.37
C PHE A 241 24.12 11.70 -2.49
N GLY A 242 23.62 10.50 -2.23
CA GLY A 242 24.36 9.46 -1.51
C GLY A 242 25.61 9.01 -2.25
N PHE A 243 25.57 8.96 -3.59
CA PHE A 243 26.73 8.59 -4.41
C PHE A 243 27.81 9.69 -4.44
N PHE A 244 27.43 10.95 -4.60
CA PHE A 244 28.39 12.06 -4.72
C PHE A 244 28.89 12.58 -3.36
N PHE A 245 28.03 12.64 -2.35
CA PHE A 245 28.31 13.30 -1.06
C PHE A 245 28.22 12.36 0.13
N GLY A 246 27.78 11.11 -0.05
CA GLY A 246 27.53 10.17 1.04
C GLY A 246 28.80 9.74 1.77
N ARG A 247 28.82 9.98 3.09
CA ARG A 247 29.91 9.55 3.97
C ARG A 247 29.39 8.83 5.21
N THR A 248 28.21 9.21 5.68
CA THR A 248 27.66 8.71 6.94
C THR A 248 26.46 7.77 6.69
N PRO A 249 26.54 6.48 7.08
CA PRO A 249 25.44 5.55 6.89
C PRO A 249 24.26 5.93 7.79
N LEU A 250 23.05 5.86 7.23
CA LEU A 250 21.81 6.23 7.91
C LEU A 250 21.35 5.15 8.91
N ILE A 251 21.40 3.88 8.51
CA ILE A 251 20.98 2.75 9.34
C ILE A 251 21.85 1.52 9.09
N LYS A 252 22.18 0.78 10.16
CA LYS A 252 23.00 -0.45 10.07
C LYS A 252 22.39 -1.53 9.17
N LEU A 253 21.06 -1.61 9.12
CA LEU A 253 20.31 -2.55 8.29
C LEU A 253 20.53 -2.31 6.79
N SER A 254 20.83 -1.07 6.38
CA SER A 254 21.04 -0.67 4.99
C SER A 254 22.25 0.27 4.88
N PRO A 255 23.47 -0.27 4.90
CA PRO A 255 24.70 0.52 4.99
C PRO A 255 24.96 1.40 3.76
N LYS A 256 24.26 1.15 2.64
CA LYS A 256 24.36 1.93 1.40
C LYS A 256 23.54 3.22 1.42
N LYS A 257 22.57 3.35 2.33
CA LYS A 257 21.76 4.56 2.47
C LYS A 257 22.47 5.51 3.43
N THR A 258 22.67 6.76 3.02
CA THR A 258 23.44 7.77 3.76
C THR A 258 22.58 8.94 4.22
N TRP A 259 23.00 9.63 5.29
CA TRP A 259 22.32 10.83 5.78
C TRP A 259 22.36 11.97 4.75
N GLU A 260 23.49 12.14 4.06
CA GLU A 260 23.63 13.19 3.04
C GLU A 260 22.70 12.93 1.85
N GLY A 261 22.53 11.65 1.47
CA GLY A 261 21.54 11.24 0.48
C GLY A 261 20.11 11.53 0.92
N PHE A 262 19.76 11.18 2.16
CA PHE A 262 18.43 11.42 2.71
C PHE A 262 18.05 12.92 2.74
N ILE A 263 18.97 13.78 3.19
CA ILE A 263 18.75 15.23 3.25
C ILE A 263 18.70 15.84 1.83
N GLY A 264 19.58 15.42 0.92
CA GLY A 264 19.56 15.89 -0.47
C GLY A 264 18.28 15.47 -1.20
N GLY A 265 17.84 14.23 -0.98
CA GLY A 265 16.56 13.71 -1.47
C GLY A 265 15.38 14.57 -1.02
N PHE A 266 15.30 14.87 0.28
CA PHE A 266 14.25 15.70 0.87
C PHE A 266 14.03 17.03 0.13
N PHE A 267 15.08 17.85 -0.01
CA PHE A 267 14.94 19.17 -0.63
C PHE A 267 14.59 19.08 -2.13
N LEU A 268 15.23 18.18 -2.87
CA LEU A 268 14.95 18.05 -4.30
C LEU A 268 13.59 17.44 -4.59
N THR A 269 13.10 16.53 -3.75
CA THR A 269 11.75 15.97 -3.88
C THR A 269 10.68 17.03 -3.65
N ILE A 270 10.87 17.97 -2.71
CA ILE A 270 9.94 19.10 -2.53
C ILE A 270 9.90 19.99 -3.77
N ILE A 271 11.07 20.35 -4.32
CA ILE A 271 11.16 21.16 -5.55
C ILE A 271 10.49 20.43 -6.71
N PHE A 272 10.80 19.14 -6.88
CA PHE A 272 10.19 18.31 -7.92
C PHE A 272 8.67 18.21 -7.77
N GLY A 273 8.14 17.91 -6.58
CA GLY A 273 6.71 17.81 -6.33
C GLY A 273 5.99 19.13 -6.63
N PHE A 274 6.56 20.25 -6.20
CA PHE A 274 6.01 21.59 -6.45
C PHE A 274 5.93 21.94 -7.95
N LEU A 275 6.96 21.58 -8.73
CA LEU A 275 6.98 21.81 -10.18
C LEU A 275 6.09 20.82 -10.93
N PHE A 276 6.12 19.55 -10.56
CA PHE A 276 5.36 18.50 -11.21
C PHE A 276 3.85 18.66 -10.99
N SER A 277 3.45 19.07 -9.79
CA SER A 277 2.06 19.41 -9.48
C SER A 277 1.55 20.60 -10.32
N TYR A 278 2.38 21.62 -10.55
CA TYR A 278 2.03 22.74 -11.44
C TYR A 278 1.76 22.29 -12.88
N ILE A 279 2.61 21.40 -13.42
CA ILE A 279 2.45 20.90 -14.79
C ILE A 279 1.16 20.09 -14.93
N LEU A 280 0.92 19.16 -14.01
CA LEU A 280 -0.26 18.28 -14.10
C LEU A 280 -1.58 19.02 -13.84
N ALA A 281 -1.58 20.03 -12.96
CA ALA A 281 -2.77 20.81 -12.65
C ALA A 281 -3.35 21.58 -13.86
N GLN A 282 -2.56 21.79 -14.92
CA GLN A 282 -3.03 22.45 -16.14
C GLN A 282 -3.95 21.58 -17.00
N PHE A 283 -3.90 20.25 -16.83
CA PHE A 283 -4.64 19.32 -17.67
C PHE A 283 -5.83 18.74 -16.90
N GLN A 284 -7.05 19.02 -17.39
CA GLN A 284 -8.30 18.49 -16.85
C GLN A 284 -8.30 16.97 -16.72
N TYR A 285 -7.64 16.29 -17.66
CA TYR A 285 -7.48 14.84 -17.67
C TYR A 285 -6.88 14.26 -16.37
N PHE A 286 -5.92 14.95 -15.74
CA PHE A 286 -5.32 14.45 -14.49
C PHE A 286 -6.10 14.87 -13.26
N VAL A 287 -6.80 16.00 -13.35
CA VAL A 287 -7.38 16.71 -12.21
C VAL A 287 -8.80 16.25 -11.91
N CYS A 288 -9.58 15.96 -12.96
CA CYS A 288 -10.99 15.65 -12.78
C CYS A 288 -11.20 14.30 -12.09
N PRO A 289 -12.19 14.21 -11.17
CA PRO A 289 -12.57 12.94 -10.57
C PRO A 289 -13.12 12.00 -11.63
N VAL A 290 -12.97 10.71 -11.37
CA VAL A 290 -13.38 9.65 -12.29
C VAL A 290 -14.83 9.30 -12.01
N GLU A 291 -15.72 9.61 -12.95
CA GLU A 291 -17.14 9.28 -12.88
C GLU A 291 -17.52 8.25 -13.94
N TYR A 292 -18.44 7.35 -13.60
CA TYR A 292 -18.97 6.37 -14.55
C TYR A 292 -20.23 6.91 -15.24
N ASN A 293 -20.15 7.15 -16.54
CA ASN A 293 -21.29 7.60 -17.32
C ASN A 293 -22.13 6.39 -17.79
N SER A 294 -23.35 6.31 -17.27
CA SER A 294 -24.29 5.20 -17.52
C SER A 294 -24.92 5.21 -18.92
N ASP A 295 -24.78 6.30 -19.67
CA ASP A 295 -25.33 6.43 -21.03
C ASP A 295 -24.34 5.97 -22.09
N THR A 296 -23.03 6.17 -21.86
CA THR A 296 -21.96 5.77 -22.79
C THR A 296 -21.23 4.48 -22.36
N ASN A 297 -21.58 3.92 -21.19
CA ASN A 297 -20.87 2.80 -20.55
C ASN A 297 -19.35 3.02 -20.49
N SER A 298 -18.93 4.26 -20.25
CA SER A 298 -17.52 4.66 -20.24
C SER A 298 -17.21 5.57 -19.05
N PHE A 299 -15.95 5.56 -18.63
CA PHE A 299 -15.46 6.49 -17.62
C PHE A 299 -15.31 7.88 -18.23
N SER A 300 -16.02 8.85 -17.68
CA SER A 300 -15.89 10.26 -18.04
C SER A 300 -14.95 10.97 -17.07
N ILE A 301 -14.03 11.76 -17.64
CA ILE A 301 -13.03 12.57 -16.91
C ILE A 301 -13.20 14.06 -17.29
N SER A 302 -14.39 14.42 -17.77
CA SER A 302 -14.74 15.78 -18.18
C SER A 302 -15.48 16.46 -17.03
N CYS A 303 -14.82 17.39 -16.35
CA CYS A 303 -15.37 18.18 -15.27
C CYS A 303 -14.91 19.63 -15.37
N GLU A 304 -15.61 20.53 -14.67
CA GLU A 304 -15.05 21.84 -14.35
C GLU A 304 -14.05 21.67 -13.19
N PRO A 305 -12.77 22.04 -13.38
CA PRO A 305 -11.77 21.88 -12.32
C PRO A 305 -12.18 22.61 -11.04
N SER A 306 -12.03 21.94 -9.90
CA SER A 306 -12.34 22.53 -8.61
C SER A 306 -11.39 23.70 -8.27
N GLU A 307 -11.76 24.51 -7.29
CA GLU A 307 -10.95 25.66 -6.83
C GLU A 307 -9.51 25.26 -6.42
N LEU A 308 -9.32 23.99 -6.02
CA LEU A 308 -8.02 23.41 -5.71
C LEU A 308 -7.02 23.48 -6.89
N PHE A 309 -7.56 23.47 -8.12
CA PHE A 309 -6.82 23.45 -9.37
C PHE A 309 -7.09 24.70 -10.21
N SER A 310 -7.62 25.77 -9.61
CA SER A 310 -7.66 27.09 -10.22
C SER A 310 -6.54 27.99 -9.68
N LEU A 311 -6.00 28.85 -10.54
CA LEU A 311 -4.89 29.74 -10.19
C LEU A 311 -5.37 30.83 -9.23
N HIS A 312 -4.80 30.83 -8.02
CA HIS A 312 -5.04 31.85 -7.01
C HIS A 312 -3.81 32.74 -6.83
N SER A 313 -4.05 34.02 -6.53
CA SER A 313 -3.01 34.99 -6.20
C SER A 313 -2.82 35.06 -4.68
N TYR A 314 -1.63 34.70 -4.21
CA TYR A 314 -1.27 34.77 -2.79
C TYR A 314 -0.38 35.97 -2.53
N THR A 315 -0.64 36.69 -1.44
CA THR A 315 0.21 37.78 -0.97
C THR A 315 1.43 37.21 -0.27
N VAL A 316 2.62 37.66 -0.68
CA VAL A 316 3.87 37.18 -0.11
C VAL A 316 4.05 37.78 1.29
N PRO A 317 4.48 37.02 2.31
CA PRO A 317 4.75 37.58 3.63
C PRO A 317 5.81 38.70 3.60
N PRO A 318 5.72 39.73 4.48
CA PRO A 318 6.58 40.92 4.40
C PRO A 318 8.09 40.63 4.44
N TYR A 319 8.50 39.58 5.17
CA TYR A 319 9.90 39.15 5.27
C TYR A 319 10.45 38.51 3.99
N LEU A 320 9.58 37.92 3.16
CA LEU A 320 9.93 37.35 1.85
C LEU A 320 9.88 38.41 0.76
N GLN A 321 9.03 39.42 0.90
CA GLN A 321 8.96 40.55 -0.03
C GLN A 321 10.28 41.31 -0.10
N SER A 322 10.96 41.53 1.03
CA SER A 322 12.26 42.22 1.07
C SER A 322 13.39 41.42 0.40
N LEU A 323 13.26 40.09 0.34
CA LEU A 323 14.26 39.20 -0.24
C LEU A 323 14.03 38.96 -1.75
N LEU A 324 12.77 38.74 -2.15
CA LEU A 324 12.40 38.34 -3.52
C LEU A 324 11.90 39.50 -4.39
N GLY A 325 11.50 40.62 -3.81
CA GLY A 325 10.96 41.78 -4.54
C GLY A 325 9.56 41.55 -5.15
N TRP A 326 8.91 40.42 -4.88
CA TRP A 326 7.58 40.09 -5.40
C TRP A 326 6.50 40.38 -4.36
N THR A 327 5.42 41.04 -4.77
CA THR A 327 4.28 41.38 -3.90
C THR A 327 3.22 40.26 -3.86
N SER A 328 3.02 39.59 -4.99
CA SER A 328 2.06 38.49 -5.13
C SER A 328 2.62 37.37 -6.01
N VAL A 329 2.25 36.12 -5.70
CA VAL A 329 2.60 34.93 -6.49
C VAL A 329 1.32 34.21 -6.89
N ARG A 330 1.27 33.75 -8.15
CA ARG A 330 0.15 32.94 -8.65
C ARG A 330 0.50 31.46 -8.53
N LEU A 331 -0.29 30.72 -7.75
CA LEU A 331 -0.07 29.31 -7.45
C LEU A 331 -1.40 28.57 -7.50
N TYR A 332 -1.34 27.30 -7.88
CA TYR A 332 -2.46 26.40 -7.62
C TYR A 332 -2.46 26.03 -6.13
N PRO A 333 -3.61 26.04 -5.45
CA PRO A 333 -3.70 25.54 -4.08
C PRO A 333 -3.14 24.11 -3.95
N PHE A 334 -3.33 23.26 -4.96
CA PHE A 334 -2.73 21.92 -5.03
C PHE A 334 -1.19 21.89 -4.88
N GLN A 335 -0.47 22.93 -5.32
CA GLN A 335 1.00 22.98 -5.13
C GLN A 335 1.39 23.04 -3.66
N ILE A 336 0.59 23.72 -2.83
CA ILE A 336 0.80 23.79 -1.38
C ILE A 336 0.61 22.40 -0.76
N HIS A 337 -0.44 21.69 -1.18
CA HIS A 337 -0.68 20.30 -0.76
C HIS A 337 0.45 19.37 -1.22
N SER A 338 0.98 19.57 -2.44
CA SER A 338 2.11 18.80 -2.95
C SER A 338 3.38 18.94 -2.09
N ILE A 339 3.60 20.09 -1.43
CA ILE A 339 4.70 20.25 -0.48
C ILE A 339 4.52 19.31 0.73
N ALA A 340 3.30 19.20 1.27
CA ALA A 340 3.00 18.29 2.36
C ALA A 340 3.19 16.82 1.95
N LEU A 341 2.70 16.45 0.76
CA LEU A 341 2.91 15.12 0.17
C LEU A 341 4.41 14.81 -0.01
N SER A 342 5.18 15.78 -0.54
CA SER A 342 6.62 15.62 -0.78
C SER A 342 7.40 15.50 0.52
N THR A 343 7.02 16.26 1.54
CA THR A 343 7.61 16.21 2.89
C THR A 343 7.40 14.83 3.51
N PHE A 344 6.18 14.30 3.46
CA PHE A 344 5.90 12.95 3.95
C PHE A 344 6.63 11.88 3.13
N GLY A 345 6.54 11.95 1.80
CA GLY A 345 7.13 10.97 0.89
C GLY A 345 8.65 10.87 0.99
N SER A 346 9.33 11.96 1.34
CA SER A 346 10.78 11.98 1.54
C SER A 346 11.22 11.62 2.96
N LEU A 347 10.50 12.08 3.99
CA LEU A 347 10.88 11.80 5.38
C LEU A 347 10.43 10.42 5.85
N ILE A 348 9.15 10.10 5.65
CA ILE A 348 8.51 8.90 6.19
C ILE A 348 8.45 7.78 5.15
N GLY A 349 8.26 8.11 3.87
CA GLY A 349 8.21 7.12 2.78
C GLY A 349 9.37 6.08 2.81
N PRO A 350 10.64 6.49 2.99
CA PRO A 350 11.78 5.55 3.02
C PRO A 350 11.73 4.51 4.14
N PHE A 351 10.96 4.75 5.22
CA PHE A 351 10.77 3.78 6.29
C PHE A 351 10.01 2.53 5.83
N GLY A 352 9.16 2.63 4.81
CA GLY A 352 8.55 1.46 4.18
C GLY A 352 9.61 0.53 3.57
N GLY A 353 10.57 1.10 2.85
CA GLY A 353 11.70 0.34 2.30
C GLY A 353 12.68 -0.18 3.36
N PHE A 354 12.85 0.51 4.48
CA PHE A 354 13.62 -0.01 5.62
C PHE A 354 12.92 -1.22 6.26
N PHE A 355 11.60 -1.14 6.45
CA PHE A 355 10.79 -2.22 6.96
C PHE A 355 10.87 -3.46 6.05
N ALA A 356 10.67 -3.28 4.75
CA ALA A 356 10.79 -4.36 3.76
C ALA A 356 12.20 -4.94 3.72
N SER A 357 13.25 -4.11 3.81
CA SER A 357 14.63 -4.60 3.94
C SER A 357 14.82 -5.43 5.21
N GLY A 358 14.26 -5.01 6.34
CA GLY A 358 14.34 -5.74 7.62
C GLY A 358 13.71 -7.12 7.53
N PHE A 359 12.51 -7.17 6.97
CA PHE A 359 11.81 -8.42 6.67
C PHE A 359 12.67 -9.36 5.81
N LYS A 360 13.26 -8.87 4.71
CA LYS A 360 14.12 -9.69 3.85
C LYS A 360 15.33 -10.25 4.58
N ARG A 361 15.96 -9.47 5.48
CA ARG A 361 17.09 -9.94 6.28
C ARG A 361 16.68 -10.99 7.31
N ALA A 362 15.50 -10.89 7.91
CA ALA A 362 14.98 -11.90 8.84
C ALA A 362 14.84 -13.28 8.17
N PHE A 363 14.42 -13.32 6.90
CA PHE A 363 14.32 -14.55 6.11
C PHE A 363 15.59 -14.93 5.35
N LYS A 364 16.72 -14.25 5.61
CA LYS A 364 18.00 -14.46 4.90
C LYS A 364 17.89 -14.35 3.37
N ILE A 365 16.91 -13.61 2.86
CA ILE A 365 16.73 -13.34 1.43
C ILE A 365 17.21 -11.92 1.08
N LYS A 366 17.43 -11.68 -0.22
CA LYS A 366 17.85 -10.36 -0.73
C LYS A 366 16.72 -9.59 -1.39
N ASP A 367 15.91 -10.29 -2.18
CA ASP A 367 14.82 -9.77 -3.00
C ASP A 367 13.58 -10.66 -2.74
N PHE A 368 12.36 -10.12 -2.84
CA PHE A 368 11.13 -10.90 -2.54
C PHE A 368 10.91 -12.02 -3.59
N ALA A 369 11.26 -11.74 -4.84
CA ALA A 369 11.20 -12.67 -5.96
C ALA A 369 12.14 -12.22 -7.09
N ASP A 370 12.27 -13.05 -8.14
CA ASP A 370 12.98 -12.72 -9.39
C ASP A 370 12.00 -12.46 -10.55
N THR A 371 10.91 -11.74 -10.24
CA THR A 371 9.78 -11.52 -11.17
C THR A 371 10.16 -10.62 -12.33
N ILE A 372 10.96 -9.58 -12.10
CA ILE A 372 11.42 -8.66 -13.15
C ILE A 372 12.92 -8.88 -13.36
N PRO A 373 13.35 -9.38 -14.53
CA PRO A 373 14.75 -9.66 -14.83
C PRO A 373 15.66 -8.44 -14.53
N GLY A 374 16.67 -8.67 -13.70
CA GLY A 374 17.63 -7.65 -13.28
C GLY A 374 17.12 -6.61 -12.27
N HIS A 375 15.82 -6.65 -11.89
CA HIS A 375 15.17 -5.65 -11.02
C HIS A 375 14.59 -6.20 -9.71
N GLY A 376 14.52 -7.53 -9.53
CA GLY A 376 14.01 -8.17 -8.31
C GLY A 376 12.49 -8.39 -8.35
N GLY A 377 11.86 -8.38 -7.18
CA GLY A 377 10.43 -8.61 -7.03
C GLY A 377 9.62 -7.35 -7.33
N ILE A 378 8.32 -7.52 -7.57
CA ILE A 378 7.39 -6.40 -7.66
C ILE A 378 7.24 -5.76 -6.28
N MET A 379 7.20 -6.54 -5.20
CA MET A 379 7.11 -6.02 -3.84
C MET A 379 8.30 -5.11 -3.48
N ASP A 380 9.50 -5.40 -4.00
CA ASP A 380 10.70 -4.56 -3.82
C ASP A 380 10.57 -3.15 -4.43
N ARG A 381 9.55 -2.90 -5.26
CA ARG A 381 9.32 -1.61 -5.93
C ARG A 381 8.18 -0.80 -5.33
N PHE A 382 7.32 -1.44 -4.55
CA PHE A 382 6.11 -0.83 -3.98
C PHE A 382 6.14 -0.73 -2.44
N ASP A 383 7.24 -1.14 -1.79
CA ASP A 383 7.41 -1.09 -0.34
C ASP A 383 7.29 0.34 0.24
N CYS A 384 7.92 1.34 -0.38
CA CYS A 384 7.77 2.75 -0.02
C CYS A 384 6.39 3.33 -0.44
N GLN A 385 5.80 2.81 -1.51
CA GLN A 385 4.53 3.31 -2.06
C GLN A 385 3.34 2.98 -1.17
N TYR A 386 3.38 1.88 -0.42
CA TYR A 386 2.31 1.49 0.49
C TYR A 386 2.09 2.51 1.61
N LEU A 387 3.14 3.01 2.26
CA LEU A 387 2.97 4.08 3.25
C LEU A 387 2.45 5.38 2.62
N MET A 388 2.92 5.69 1.42
CA MET A 388 2.49 6.88 0.69
C MET A 388 0.99 6.82 0.34
N ALA A 389 0.49 5.66 -0.09
CA ALA A 389 -0.92 5.47 -0.43
C ALA A 389 -1.86 5.77 0.74
N THR A 390 -1.55 5.21 1.92
CA THR A 390 -2.33 5.47 3.14
C THR A 390 -2.30 6.95 3.50
N PHE A 391 -1.13 7.58 3.46
CA PHE A 391 -1.01 8.99 3.79
C PHE A 391 -1.82 9.88 2.86
N VAL A 392 -1.72 9.66 1.54
CA VAL A 392 -2.49 10.44 0.55
C VAL A 392 -3.98 10.29 0.81
N HIS A 393 -4.45 9.08 1.10
CA HIS A 393 -5.87 8.86 1.36
C HIS A 393 -6.35 9.62 2.61
N VAL A 394 -5.62 9.49 3.73
CA VAL A 394 -5.93 10.20 4.97
C VAL A 394 -5.84 11.71 4.76
N TYR A 395 -4.86 12.18 3.98
CA TYR A 395 -4.69 13.58 3.66
C TYR A 395 -5.86 14.14 2.85
N ILE A 396 -6.29 13.44 1.80
CA ILE A 396 -7.48 13.80 1.02
C ILE A 396 -8.70 13.82 1.93
N ALA A 397 -8.93 12.78 2.72
CA ALA A 397 -10.08 12.68 3.61
C ALA A 397 -10.12 13.80 4.67
N SER A 398 -8.97 14.28 5.13
CA SER A 398 -8.89 15.28 6.21
C SER A 398 -8.88 16.72 5.71
N PHE A 399 -8.20 17.00 4.60
CA PHE A 399 -7.90 18.37 4.16
C PHE A 399 -8.56 18.76 2.84
N ILE A 400 -9.05 17.78 2.05
CA ILE A 400 -9.51 18.03 0.68
C ILE A 400 -10.99 17.69 0.51
N ARG A 401 -11.44 16.53 0.98
CA ARG A 401 -12.85 16.11 0.91
C ARG A 401 -13.69 16.98 1.83
N GLY A 402 -14.28 18.03 1.26
CA GLY A 402 -15.49 18.65 1.79
C GLY A 402 -16.72 17.76 1.54
N PRO A 403 -17.85 18.00 2.23
CA PRO A 403 -19.10 17.32 1.92
C PRO A 403 -19.53 17.65 0.47
N ASN A 404 -19.45 16.67 -0.44
CA ASN A 404 -19.88 16.84 -1.83
C ASN A 404 -21.42 17.02 -1.88
N PRO A 405 -21.94 18.20 -2.23
CA PRO A 405 -23.37 18.48 -2.21
C PRO A 405 -24.15 17.54 -3.13
N SER A 406 -23.56 17.14 -4.26
CA SER A 406 -24.18 16.23 -5.24
C SER A 406 -24.34 14.82 -4.67
N LYS A 407 -23.34 14.32 -3.93
CA LYS A 407 -23.42 13.00 -3.27
C LYS A 407 -24.45 13.01 -2.13
N VAL A 408 -24.48 14.10 -1.35
CA VAL A 408 -25.52 14.29 -0.31
C VAL A 408 -26.89 14.35 -0.96
N LEU A 409 -27.06 15.08 -2.06
CA LEU A 409 -28.31 15.18 -2.78
C LEU A 409 -28.75 13.83 -3.35
N GLN A 410 -27.85 13.05 -3.97
CA GLN A 410 -28.17 11.70 -4.44
C GLN A 410 -28.62 10.80 -3.30
N GLN A 411 -27.93 10.83 -2.14
CA GLN A 411 -28.36 10.08 -0.96
C GLN A 411 -29.75 10.50 -0.50
N LEU A 412 -30.05 11.80 -0.47
CA LEU A 412 -31.38 12.31 -0.15
C LEU A 412 -32.44 11.81 -1.14
N LEU A 413 -32.13 11.79 -2.43
CA LEU A 413 -33.04 11.32 -3.48
C LEU A 413 -33.33 9.81 -3.40
N THR A 414 -32.47 9.01 -2.75
CA THR A 414 -32.75 7.58 -2.49
C THR A 414 -33.69 7.32 -1.31
N LEU A 415 -33.93 8.32 -0.45
CA LEU A 415 -34.81 8.17 0.72
C LEU A 415 -36.29 8.10 0.32
N GLN A 416 -37.14 7.64 1.24
CA GLN A 416 -38.59 7.67 1.02
C GLN A 416 -39.11 9.12 0.91
N PRO A 417 -40.16 9.39 0.11
CA PRO A 417 -40.68 10.75 -0.10
C PRO A 417 -41.03 11.50 1.20
N GLU A 418 -41.53 10.80 2.22
CA GLU A 418 -41.83 11.41 3.53
C GLU A 418 -40.56 11.90 4.25
N GLN A 419 -39.48 11.13 4.17
CA GLN A 419 -38.18 11.49 4.75
C GLN A 419 -37.56 12.66 3.99
N GLN A 420 -37.66 12.66 2.65
CA GLN A 420 -37.21 13.77 1.81
C GLN A 420 -37.92 15.08 2.19
N LEU A 421 -39.25 15.03 2.33
CA LEU A 421 -40.06 16.19 2.70
C LEU A 421 -39.70 16.71 4.10
N ASN A 422 -39.45 15.81 5.06
CA ASN A 422 -39.04 16.20 6.41
C ASN A 422 -37.68 16.90 6.41
N ILE A 423 -36.69 16.35 5.69
CA ILE A 423 -35.36 16.95 5.57
C ILE A 423 -35.45 18.32 4.90
N TYR A 424 -36.25 18.46 3.85
CA TYR A 424 -36.47 19.75 3.19
C TYR A 424 -37.07 20.79 4.16
N LYS A 425 -38.06 20.41 4.98
CA LYS A 425 -38.66 21.31 5.97
C LYS A 425 -37.65 21.77 7.01
N VAL A 426 -36.85 20.84 7.56
CA VAL A 426 -35.80 21.16 8.54
C VAL A 426 -34.74 22.08 7.94
N LEU A 427 -34.28 21.79 6.72
CA LEU A 427 -33.29 22.61 6.03
C LEU A 427 -33.82 24.01 5.74
N LYS A 428 -35.08 24.12 5.28
CA LYS A 428 -35.75 25.40 5.04
C LYS A 428 -35.81 26.24 6.33
N THR A 429 -36.26 25.67 7.44
CA THR A 429 -36.32 26.37 8.73
C THR A 429 -34.94 26.86 9.15
N HIS A 430 -33.90 26.03 9.02
CA HIS A 430 -32.54 26.41 9.38
C HIS A 430 -31.97 27.53 8.50
N LEU A 431 -32.28 27.53 7.21
CA LEU A 431 -31.87 28.60 6.29
C LEU A 431 -32.59 29.92 6.57
N MET A 432 -33.87 29.88 6.96
CA MET A 432 -34.62 31.05 7.42
C MET A 432 -34.06 31.60 8.74
N GLU A 433 -33.72 30.74 9.70
CA GLU A 433 -33.07 31.15 10.97
C GLU A 433 -31.71 31.83 10.74
N LYS A 434 -30.97 31.39 9.73
CA LYS A 434 -29.69 32.00 9.32
C LYS A 434 -29.83 33.25 8.44
N GLY A 435 -31.06 33.63 8.06
CA GLY A 435 -31.32 34.78 7.18
C GLY A 435 -30.77 34.62 5.77
N VAL A 436 -30.56 33.38 5.31
CA VAL A 436 -30.11 33.07 3.94
C VAL A 436 -31.30 33.00 2.97
N LEU A 437 -32.50 32.68 3.49
CA LEU A 437 -33.77 32.57 2.77
C LEU A 437 -34.84 33.51 3.32
#